data_AF-A0A349XSN5-F1
#
_entry.id   AF-A0A349XSN5-F1
#
_cell.length_a   1.000
_cell.length_b   1.000
_cell.length_c   1.000
_cell.angle_alpha   90.00
_cell.angle_beta   90.00
_cell.angle_gamma   90.00
#
_symmetry.space_group_name_H-M   'P 1'
#
loop_
_entity.id
_entity.type
_entity.pdbx_description
1 polymer ?
#
loop_
_entity_poly.entity_id
_entity_poly.type
_entity_poly.pdbx_seq_one_letter_code
_entity_poly.pdbx_strand_id
1 'polypeptide(L)'
;PTLSFRGIDNFSYYRTMPDEPRYYINDTGTGNTVNTSHPRVLQMVTDSLRYWAQEMEIDGFRFDLGTILGREPEGFDQRGGFFDAVGQDPVLSRLKLVGEPWDIGPGGYQVGGFPPGWAEWNDKYRDTVRDYWRNRDGTTRDFAARILGSGDVYDL
;
A
#
# COMPACT_ATOMS: atom_id res chain seq x y z
N PRO A 1 9.35 20.93 11.27
CA PRO A 1 9.47 22.03 10.29
C PRO A 1 8.18 22.14 9.47
N THR A 2 7.79 23.33 9.01
CA THR A 2 6.65 23.54 8.11
C THR A 2 7.19 23.97 6.76
N LEU A 3 7.11 23.09 5.76
CA LEU A 3 7.74 23.30 4.45
C LEU A 3 6.74 23.39 3.28
N SER A 4 5.68 22.58 3.31
CA SER A 4 4.69 22.49 2.24
C SER A 4 3.30 22.20 2.84
N PHE A 5 2.79 20.97 2.70
CA PHE A 5 1.41 20.57 3.00
C PHE A 5 0.86 21.05 4.35
N ARG A 6 1.64 20.95 5.43
CA ARG A 6 1.24 21.44 6.77
C ARG A 6 0.86 22.92 6.77
N GLY A 7 1.56 23.75 5.99
CA GLY A 7 1.31 25.19 5.90
C GLY A 7 0.23 25.56 4.88
N ILE A 8 -0.06 24.68 3.92
CA ILE A 8 -1.09 24.90 2.90
C ILE A 8 -2.45 24.49 3.45
N ASP A 9 -2.59 23.23 3.87
CA ASP A 9 -3.81 22.71 4.49
C ASP A 9 -3.52 21.42 5.25
N ASN A 10 -3.25 21.54 6.55
CA ASN A 10 -2.86 20.42 7.38
C ASN A 10 -3.92 19.31 7.47
N PHE A 11 -5.20 19.67 7.54
CA PHE A 11 -6.29 18.72 7.79
C PHE A 11 -6.70 17.96 6.53
N SER A 12 -6.54 18.59 5.36
CA SER A 12 -6.74 17.91 4.10
C SER A 12 -5.62 16.91 3.83
N TYR A 13 -4.35 17.29 3.99
CA TYR A 13 -3.22 16.47 3.55
C TYR A 13 -2.82 15.33 4.50
N TYR A 14 -3.05 15.48 5.81
CA TYR A 14 -2.59 14.51 6.80
C TYR A 14 -3.75 13.95 7.62
N ARG A 15 -3.68 12.66 7.93
CA ARG A 15 -4.60 12.01 8.86
C ARG A 15 -4.29 12.48 10.29
N THR A 16 -5.29 13.04 10.96
CA THR A 16 -5.19 13.52 12.34
C THR A 16 -6.01 12.67 13.29
N MET A 17 -5.62 12.61 14.57
CA MET A 17 -6.41 11.92 15.59
C MET A 17 -7.80 12.57 15.72
N PRO A 18 -8.91 11.81 15.71
CA PRO A 18 -10.27 12.37 15.72
C PRO A 18 -10.54 13.32 16.89
N ASP A 19 -10.11 12.93 18.10
CA ASP A 19 -10.36 13.69 19.33
C ASP A 19 -9.25 14.71 19.65
N GLU A 20 -8.08 14.54 19.04
CA GLU A 20 -6.91 15.40 19.27
C GLU A 20 -6.25 15.80 17.93
N PRO A 21 -6.93 16.64 17.11
CA PRO A 21 -6.51 16.99 15.74
C PRO A 21 -5.12 17.67 15.65
N ARG A 22 -4.55 18.05 16.79
CA ARG A 22 -3.16 18.50 16.92
C ARG A 22 -2.14 17.40 16.59
N TYR A 23 -2.48 16.14 16.80
CA TYR A 23 -1.61 14.99 16.59
C TYR A 23 -1.97 14.23 15.31
N TYR A 24 -0.96 13.64 14.67
CA TYR A 24 -1.13 12.85 13.46
C TYR A 24 -1.28 11.37 13.76
N ILE A 25 -2.05 10.70 12.92
CA ILE A 25 -2.00 9.24 12.81
C ILE A 25 -0.68 8.86 12.12
N ASN A 26 0.06 7.93 12.71
CA ASN A 26 1.40 7.55 12.27
C ASN A 26 1.49 6.07 11.85
N ASP A 27 0.68 5.67 10.88
CA ASP A 27 0.67 4.29 10.37
C ASP A 27 1.92 3.99 9.49
N THR A 28 2.66 5.04 9.09
CA THR A 28 3.93 4.92 8.36
C THR A 28 5.14 4.64 9.25
N GLY A 29 5.07 5.01 10.54
CA GLY A 29 6.25 5.08 11.41
C GLY A 29 7.17 6.29 11.14
N THR A 30 6.78 7.23 10.28
CA THR A 30 7.60 8.39 9.88
C THR A 30 7.14 9.73 10.47
N GLY A 31 6.11 9.70 11.31
CA GLY A 31 5.58 10.84 12.08
C GLY A 31 4.26 11.41 11.55
N ASN A 32 3.81 11.01 10.35
CA ASN A 32 2.51 11.38 9.79
C ASN A 32 2.07 10.35 8.73
N THR A 33 0.81 10.43 8.30
CA THR A 33 0.24 9.62 7.23
C THR A 33 -0.54 10.52 6.28
N VAL A 34 -0.28 10.41 4.98
CA VAL A 34 -1.01 11.17 3.94
C VAL A 34 -2.46 10.70 3.90
N ASN A 35 -3.40 11.62 3.73
CA ASN A 35 -4.83 11.34 3.77
C ASN A 35 -5.42 11.08 2.38
N THR A 36 -5.29 9.86 1.86
CA THR A 36 -5.81 9.47 0.53
C THR A 36 -7.35 9.41 0.46
N SER A 37 -8.08 9.44 1.58
CA SER A 37 -9.54 9.56 1.57
C SER A 37 -10.03 10.98 1.24
N HIS A 38 -9.16 11.99 1.34
CA HIS A 38 -9.51 13.35 0.94
C HIS A 38 -9.40 13.51 -0.59
N PRO A 39 -10.44 13.99 -1.28
CA PRO A 39 -10.51 13.96 -2.75
C PRO A 39 -9.39 14.75 -3.45
N ARG A 40 -8.92 15.86 -2.85
CA ARG A 40 -7.80 16.64 -3.44
C ARG A 40 -6.43 16.01 -3.21
N VAL A 41 -6.28 15.22 -2.16
CA VAL A 41 -5.04 14.48 -1.91
C VAL A 41 -5.00 13.26 -2.82
N LEU A 42 -6.13 12.55 -2.95
CA LEU A 42 -6.29 11.48 -3.94
C LEU A 42 -6.00 11.99 -5.36
N GLN A 43 -6.55 13.14 -5.73
CA GLN A 43 -6.24 13.78 -7.00
C GLN A 43 -4.73 14.05 -7.13
N MET A 44 -4.10 14.66 -6.14
CA MET A 44 -2.66 14.92 -6.18
C MET A 44 -1.83 13.63 -6.39
N VAL A 45 -2.16 12.54 -5.68
CA VAL A 45 -1.45 11.27 -5.85
C VAL A 45 -1.69 10.71 -7.26
N THR A 46 -2.94 10.64 -7.72
CA THR A 46 -3.26 10.10 -9.06
C THR A 46 -2.70 10.95 -10.20
N ASP A 47 -2.68 12.27 -10.06
CA ASP A 47 -2.05 13.18 -11.03
C ASP A 47 -0.52 12.99 -11.05
N SER A 48 0.11 12.77 -9.88
CA SER A 48 1.54 12.39 -9.83
C SER A 48 1.79 11.08 -10.58
N LEU A 49 0.97 10.05 -10.35
CA LEU A 49 1.13 8.77 -11.06
C LEU A 49 0.96 8.94 -12.57
N ARG A 50 -0.04 9.70 -13.03
CA ARG A 50 -0.25 9.98 -14.46
C ARG A 50 0.93 10.76 -15.05
N TYR A 51 1.42 11.76 -14.33
CA TYR A 51 2.58 12.54 -14.74
C TYR A 51 3.80 11.63 -14.97
N TRP A 52 4.11 10.76 -14.01
CA TRP A 52 5.22 9.83 -14.19
C TRP A 52 4.99 8.84 -15.34
N ALA A 53 3.77 8.33 -15.51
CA ALA A 53 3.47 7.39 -16.58
C ALA A 53 3.52 8.02 -17.98
N GLN A 54 2.98 9.23 -18.15
CA GLN A 54 2.80 9.86 -19.45
C GLN A 54 3.96 10.77 -19.84
N GLU A 55 4.48 11.54 -18.89
CA GLU A 55 5.53 12.54 -19.16
C GLU A 55 6.93 11.98 -18.93
N MET A 56 7.06 11.04 -17.99
CA MET A 56 8.34 10.39 -17.67
C MET A 56 8.44 8.97 -18.22
N GLU A 57 7.40 8.49 -18.90
CA GLU A 57 7.35 7.22 -19.63
C GLU A 57 7.73 5.99 -18.79
N ILE A 58 7.36 5.96 -17.50
CA ILE A 58 7.59 4.78 -16.67
C ILE A 58 6.53 3.70 -16.88
N ASP A 59 6.95 2.43 -16.76
CA ASP A 59 6.08 1.27 -17.02
C ASP A 59 5.28 0.76 -15.80
N GLY A 60 5.47 1.36 -14.63
CA GLY A 60 4.83 0.93 -13.40
C GLY A 60 5.50 1.40 -12.12
N PHE A 61 4.90 1.01 -11.00
CA PHE A 61 5.22 1.49 -9.67
C PHE A 61 5.36 0.33 -8.68
N ARG A 62 6.34 0.46 -7.78
CA ARG A 62 6.34 -0.27 -6.50
C ARG A 62 6.01 0.72 -5.39
N PHE A 63 4.87 0.51 -4.74
CA PHE A 63 4.39 1.35 -3.65
C PHE A 63 4.96 0.87 -2.31
N ASP A 64 5.70 1.76 -1.67
CA ASP A 64 6.16 1.61 -0.29
C ASP A 64 4.99 1.71 0.68
N LEU A 65 4.94 0.83 1.67
CA LEU A 65 3.82 0.70 2.61
C LEU A 65 2.46 0.81 1.91
N GLY A 66 2.25 -0.01 0.87
CA GLY A 66 1.11 0.08 -0.04
C GLY A 66 -0.25 0.03 0.66
N THR A 67 -0.34 -0.61 1.83
CA THR A 67 -1.56 -0.64 2.66
C THR A 67 -2.08 0.77 2.97
N ILE A 68 -1.18 1.76 3.10
CA ILE A 68 -1.55 3.15 3.42
C ILE A 68 -2.49 3.74 2.37
N LEU A 69 -2.30 3.37 1.11
CA LEU A 69 -3.07 3.93 0.02
C LEU A 69 -4.54 3.51 0.09
N GLY A 70 -4.82 2.32 0.64
CA GLY A 70 -6.16 1.82 0.92
C GLY A 70 -6.71 2.21 2.30
N ARG A 71 -6.02 3.05 3.08
CA ARG A 71 -6.51 3.48 4.40
C ARG A 71 -7.65 4.48 4.24
N GLU A 72 -8.84 4.04 4.61
CA GLU A 72 -10.01 4.87 4.86
C GLU A 72 -10.12 5.20 6.36
N PRO A 73 -11.09 6.04 6.79
CA PRO A 73 -11.29 6.33 8.21
C PRO A 73 -11.39 5.05 9.07
N GLU A 74 -11.99 3.99 8.51
CA GLU A 74 -12.36 2.77 9.23
C GLU A 74 -11.29 1.67 9.14
N GLY A 75 -10.21 1.91 8.40
CA GLY A 75 -9.13 0.93 8.19
C GLY A 75 -8.81 0.73 6.72
N PHE A 76 -8.10 -0.36 6.41
CA PHE A 76 -7.82 -0.71 5.02
C PHE A 76 -9.09 -1.21 4.32
N ASP A 77 -9.36 -0.69 3.13
CA ASP A 77 -10.39 -1.17 2.22
C ASP A 77 -9.80 -1.38 0.82
N GLN A 78 -9.88 -2.61 0.31
CA GLN A 78 -9.47 -2.96 -1.05
C GLN A 78 -10.34 -2.29 -2.13
N ARG A 79 -11.50 -1.76 -1.75
CA ARG A 79 -12.42 -0.93 -2.56
C ARG A 79 -12.38 0.55 -2.16
N GLY A 80 -11.34 0.95 -1.44
CA GLY A 80 -11.11 2.34 -1.04
C GLY A 80 -10.90 3.25 -2.25
N GLY A 81 -11.07 4.56 -2.03
CA GLY A 81 -11.12 5.54 -3.13
C GLY A 81 -9.88 5.55 -4.01
N PHE A 82 -8.70 5.26 -3.45
CA PHE A 82 -7.46 5.15 -4.21
C PHE A 82 -7.46 3.97 -5.20
N PHE A 83 -7.82 2.78 -4.74
CA PHE A 83 -7.80 1.58 -5.58
C PHE A 83 -8.86 1.67 -6.69
N ASP A 84 -10.06 2.16 -6.36
CA ASP A 84 -11.10 2.41 -7.35
C ASP A 84 -10.62 3.42 -8.39
N ALA A 85 -10.00 4.52 -7.97
CA ALA A 85 -9.50 5.56 -8.87
C ALA A 85 -8.41 5.04 -9.81
N VAL A 86 -7.45 4.24 -9.32
CA VAL A 86 -6.38 3.64 -10.13
C VAL A 86 -6.93 2.55 -11.05
N GLY A 87 -7.84 1.70 -10.56
CA GLY A 87 -8.41 0.59 -11.31
C GLY A 87 -9.27 1.02 -12.50
N GLN A 88 -10.00 2.14 -12.36
CA GLN A 88 -10.80 2.69 -13.47
C GLN A 88 -10.01 3.59 -14.42
N ASP A 89 -8.80 4.04 -14.03
CA ASP A 89 -8.07 5.04 -14.80
C ASP A 89 -7.52 4.46 -16.12
N PRO A 90 -7.78 5.08 -17.29
CA PRO A 90 -7.39 4.53 -18.58
C PRO A 90 -5.87 4.46 -18.81
N VAL A 91 -5.08 5.25 -18.06
CA VAL A 91 -3.62 5.24 -18.10
C VAL A 91 -3.09 4.28 -17.04
N LEU A 92 -3.46 4.48 -15.77
CA LEU A 92 -2.83 3.78 -14.64
C LEU A 92 -3.20 2.29 -14.58
N SER A 93 -4.41 1.91 -15.00
CA SER A 93 -4.88 0.50 -15.00
C SER A 93 -4.07 -0.42 -15.92
N ARG A 94 -3.22 0.15 -16.80
CA ARG A 94 -2.39 -0.60 -17.76
C ARG A 94 -0.94 -0.78 -17.30
N LEU A 95 -0.57 -0.14 -16.19
CA LEU A 95 0.79 -0.15 -15.68
C LEU A 95 1.02 -1.34 -14.75
N LYS A 96 2.29 -1.66 -14.49
CA LYS A 96 2.63 -2.65 -13.46
C LYS A 96 2.44 -2.01 -12.09
N LEU A 97 1.58 -2.58 -11.26
CA LEU A 97 1.30 -2.09 -9.91
C LEU A 97 1.80 -3.13 -8.91
N VAL A 98 2.79 -2.77 -8.10
CA VAL A 98 3.37 -3.64 -7.08
C VAL A 98 3.23 -2.97 -5.71
N GLY A 99 2.64 -3.64 -4.73
CA GLY A 99 2.51 -3.13 -3.37
C GLY A 99 3.45 -3.81 -2.37
N GLU A 100 3.90 -3.07 -1.37
CA GLU A 100 4.24 -3.64 -0.08
C GLU A 100 2.95 -3.80 0.74
N PRO A 101 2.41 -5.02 0.91
CA PRO A 101 1.07 -5.23 1.46
C PRO A 101 1.07 -5.21 3.00
N TRP A 102 1.83 -4.28 3.58
CA TRP A 102 1.81 -4.01 5.01
C TRP A 102 2.13 -2.56 5.34
N ASP A 103 1.61 -2.11 6.48
CA ASP A 103 2.08 -0.93 7.21
C ASP A 103 2.19 -1.27 8.72
N ILE A 104 2.64 -0.33 9.54
CA ILE A 104 2.80 -0.57 11.00
C ILE A 104 1.55 -0.21 11.82
N GLY A 105 0.51 0.32 11.16
CA GLY A 105 -0.74 0.70 11.80
C GLY A 105 -1.62 -0.49 12.16
N PRO A 106 -2.67 -0.30 12.97
CA PRO A 106 -3.62 -1.36 13.32
C PRO A 106 -4.25 -1.98 12.06
N GLY A 107 -4.24 -3.32 11.95
CA GLY A 107 -4.72 -4.01 10.75
C GLY A 107 -3.86 -3.77 9.50
N GLY A 108 -2.59 -3.38 9.67
CA GLY A 108 -1.70 -3.03 8.57
C GLY A 108 -1.31 -4.20 7.67
N TYR A 109 -1.29 -5.44 8.17
CA TYR A 109 -0.87 -6.61 7.39
C TYR A 109 -1.97 -7.09 6.43
N GLN A 110 -1.77 -6.86 5.13
CA GLN A 110 -2.74 -7.05 4.05
C GLN A 110 -2.19 -7.95 2.92
N VAL A 111 -1.30 -8.90 3.24
CA VAL A 111 -0.80 -9.87 2.26
C VAL A 111 -1.97 -10.68 1.69
N GLY A 112 -2.13 -10.64 0.36
CA GLY A 112 -3.25 -11.21 -0.38
C GLY A 112 -4.52 -10.34 -0.37
N GLY A 113 -4.48 -9.17 0.24
CA GLY A 113 -5.63 -8.28 0.42
C GLY A 113 -5.75 -7.18 -0.64
N PHE A 114 -4.79 -7.05 -1.57
CA PHE A 114 -4.85 -6.01 -2.60
C PHE A 114 -5.82 -6.42 -3.72
N PRO A 115 -6.43 -5.45 -4.42
CA PRO A 115 -7.38 -5.76 -5.48
C PRO A 115 -6.71 -6.44 -6.68
N PRO A 116 -7.50 -7.16 -7.52
CA PRO A 116 -6.98 -7.78 -8.74
C PRO A 116 -6.23 -6.80 -9.64
N GLY A 117 -5.18 -7.28 -10.31
CA GLY A 117 -4.29 -6.47 -11.15
C GLY A 117 -3.07 -5.91 -10.42
N TRP A 118 -3.01 -6.07 -9.09
CA TRP A 118 -1.83 -5.75 -8.30
C TRP A 118 -0.97 -6.99 -8.05
N ALA A 119 0.34 -6.80 -8.08
CA ALA A 119 1.30 -7.75 -7.53
C ALA A 119 1.73 -7.29 -6.13
N GLU A 120 2.19 -8.22 -5.31
CA GLU A 120 2.59 -7.94 -3.93
C GLU A 120 3.99 -8.45 -3.64
N TRP A 121 4.74 -7.72 -2.81
CA TRP A 121 5.91 -8.28 -2.16
C TRP A 121 5.49 -9.35 -1.16
N ASN A 122 6.02 -10.56 -1.35
CA ASN A 122 5.66 -11.73 -0.55
C ASN A 122 6.70 -11.97 0.56
N ASP A 123 6.43 -11.44 1.76
CA ASP A 123 7.27 -11.65 2.94
C ASP A 123 7.25 -13.10 3.43
N LYS A 124 6.10 -13.78 3.31
CA LYS A 124 5.97 -15.22 3.59
C LYS A 124 6.95 -16.03 2.73
N TYR A 125 7.09 -15.70 1.44
CA TYR A 125 8.10 -16.33 0.57
C TYR A 125 9.51 -16.06 1.11
N ARG A 126 9.85 -14.78 1.34
CA ARG A 126 11.17 -14.38 1.85
C ARG A 126 11.55 -15.15 3.12
N ASP A 127 10.65 -15.19 4.09
CA ASP A 127 10.94 -15.73 5.42
C ASP A 127 10.94 -17.26 5.42
N THR A 128 9.94 -17.90 4.81
CA THR A 128 9.88 -19.36 4.73
C THR A 128 11.06 -19.93 3.93
N VAL A 129 11.43 -19.34 2.79
CA VAL A 129 12.56 -19.84 1.99
C VAL A 129 13.88 -19.69 2.76
N ARG A 130 14.07 -18.56 3.47
CA ARG A 130 15.24 -18.38 4.34
C ARG A 130 15.27 -19.39 5.46
N ASP A 131 14.14 -19.64 6.12
CA ASP A 131 14.06 -20.58 7.24
C ASP A 131 14.25 -22.03 6.82
N TYR A 132 13.75 -22.42 5.63
CA TYR A 132 14.04 -23.72 5.03
C TYR A 132 15.55 -23.93 4.86
N TRP A 133 16.26 -22.97 4.26
CA TRP A 133 17.71 -23.06 4.07
C TRP A 133 18.54 -22.90 5.36
N ARG A 134 17.96 -22.32 6.41
CA ARG A 134 18.55 -22.28 7.75
C ARG A 134 18.35 -23.58 8.54
N ASN A 135 17.73 -24.61 7.95
CA ASN A 135 17.36 -25.86 8.61
C ASN A 135 16.44 -25.64 9.81
N ARG A 136 15.48 -24.72 9.71
CA ARG A 136 14.43 -24.58 10.74
C ARG A 136 13.41 -25.70 10.60
N ASP A 137 13.06 -26.34 11.72
CA ASP A 137 12.07 -27.41 11.76
C ASP A 137 10.69 -26.95 11.27
N GLY A 138 9.95 -27.89 10.66
CA GLY A 138 8.55 -27.68 10.26
C GLY A 138 8.32 -26.83 9.01
N THR A 139 9.36 -26.46 8.26
CA THR A 139 9.24 -25.55 7.11
C THR A 139 8.82 -26.21 5.79
N THR A 140 8.88 -27.54 5.66
CA THR A 140 8.66 -28.26 4.39
C THR A 140 7.31 -27.98 3.73
N ARG A 141 6.23 -27.95 4.52
CA ARG A 141 4.86 -27.71 3.99
C ARG A 141 4.75 -26.30 3.41
N ASP A 142 5.13 -25.30 4.20
CA ASP A 142 5.03 -23.90 3.77
C ASP A 142 6.00 -23.63 2.61
N PHE A 143 7.19 -24.24 2.63
CA PHE A 143 8.15 -24.16 1.54
C PHE A 143 7.55 -24.65 0.21
N ALA A 144 6.85 -25.79 0.23
CA ALA A 144 6.16 -26.30 -0.96
C ALA A 144 5.12 -25.30 -1.50
N ALA A 145 4.34 -24.67 -0.62
CA ALA A 145 3.39 -23.63 -1.03
C ALA A 145 4.11 -22.41 -1.64
N ARG A 146 5.22 -21.96 -1.03
CA ARG A 146 6.00 -20.80 -1.51
C ARG A 146 6.59 -20.99 -2.90
N ILE A 147 7.17 -22.14 -3.20
CA ILE A 147 7.79 -22.39 -4.52
C ILE A 147 6.77 -22.62 -5.64
N LEU A 148 5.52 -22.96 -5.28
CA LEU A 148 4.40 -23.12 -6.20
C LEU A 148 3.59 -21.82 -6.36
N GLY A 149 4.20 -20.66 -6.11
CA GLY A 149 3.56 -19.36 -6.31
C GLY A 149 2.66 -18.89 -5.16
N SER A 150 2.64 -19.59 -4.02
CA SER A 150 1.81 -19.24 -2.84
C SER A 150 0.30 -19.16 -3.15
N GLY A 151 -0.24 -20.16 -3.86
CA GLY A 151 -1.68 -20.23 -4.12
C GLY A 151 -2.56 -20.25 -2.86
N ASP A 152 -2.01 -20.68 -1.71
CA ASP A 152 -2.68 -20.57 -0.41
C ASP A 152 -2.89 -19.13 0.08
N VAL A 153 -2.25 -18.16 -0.57
CA VAL A 153 -2.39 -16.72 -0.34
C VAL A 153 -3.17 -16.05 -1.46
N TYR A 154 -2.87 -16.39 -2.72
CA TYR A 154 -3.33 -15.61 -3.88
C TYR A 154 -4.41 -16.28 -4.75
N ASP A 155 -4.71 -17.58 -4.56
CA ASP A 155 -5.72 -18.32 -5.36
C ASP A 155 -7.02 -18.58 -4.58
N LEU A 156 -7.28 -17.84 -3.49
CA LEU A 156 -8.47 -18.00 -2.63
C LEU A 156 -9.74 -17.38 -3.20
#